data_AF-A0A4Y5SPV3-F1
#
_entry.id   AF-A0A4Y5SPV3-F1
#
_cell.length_a   1.000
_cell.length_b   1.000
_cell.length_c   1.000
_cell.angle_alpha   90.00
_cell.angle_beta   90.00
_cell.angle_gamma   90.00
#
_symmetry.space_group_name_H-M   'P 1'
#
loop_
_entity.id
_entity.type
_entity.pdbx_description
1 polymer ?
#
loop_
_entity_poly.entity_id
_entity_poly.type
_entity_poly.pdbx_seq_one_letter_code
_entity_poly.pdbx_strand_id
1 'polypeptide(L)'
;MTVGGRKATPEDFRERGFDRIVVLDGEGRNSRCSGSMYSNGYNDGRELAEWVLSLGIDMPLYITIPFYRPDGKQRDQTRASFSSVPDSYYRGWIDGVLSVNIDNMKGFYWSYESCLQTGSYGGNVSQEFIQGVYDYIHGHGQELMWIPATGNRGVTYLDDPSFCTIQSLVRYFDYIFVQPNYYQNSILNEKYGTVPYTYQKLIEKVEWIDHMPDNVSIEMEVDRSILYDYISRTHMEENFRESLIERCGPRFTRECLIQYTYDAKEIAFHYLKAQKDILGKKYEDLVYYFSVDLRVIDEMEGFSRKFGEEYV
;
A
#
# COMPACT_ATOMS: atom_id res chain seq x y z
N MET A 1 -15.58 2.67 2.23
CA MET A 1 -15.56 1.22 1.99
C MET A 1 -16.93 0.61 2.23
N THR A 2 -17.22 -0.52 1.59
CA THR A 2 -18.50 -1.24 1.64
C THR A 2 -18.30 -2.73 1.87
N VAL A 3 -19.37 -3.40 2.28
CA VAL A 3 -19.55 -4.84 2.16
C VAL A 3 -20.76 -5.04 1.26
N GLY A 4 -20.52 -5.20 -0.05
CA GLY A 4 -21.59 -5.12 -1.04
C GLY A 4 -22.35 -3.80 -1.00
N GLY A 5 -23.64 -3.83 -0.68
CA GLY A 5 -24.50 -2.64 -0.74
C GLY A 5 -24.47 -1.73 0.50
N ARG A 6 -23.81 -2.13 1.59
CA ARG A 6 -23.77 -1.36 2.85
C ARG A 6 -22.39 -0.80 3.14
N LYS A 7 -22.32 0.26 3.95
CA LYS A 7 -21.04 0.75 4.49
C LYS A 7 -20.39 -0.33 5.37
N ALA A 8 -19.07 -0.44 5.26
CA ALA A 8 -18.28 -1.29 6.13
C ALA A 8 -18.14 -0.68 7.53
N THR A 9 -18.05 -1.52 8.55
CA THR A 9 -17.77 -1.20 9.95
C THR A 9 -16.44 -1.84 10.36
N PRO A 10 -15.83 -1.42 11.49
CA PRO A 10 -14.64 -2.08 12.03
C PRO A 10 -14.82 -3.60 12.25
N GLU A 11 -16.01 -4.04 12.68
CA GLU A 11 -16.32 -5.46 12.86
C GLU A 11 -16.15 -6.26 11.56
N ASP A 12 -16.51 -5.68 10.41
CA ASP A 12 -16.36 -6.36 9.12
C ASP A 12 -14.90 -6.69 8.81
N PHE A 13 -13.95 -5.87 9.26
CA PHE A 13 -12.53 -6.14 9.11
C PHE A 13 -12.08 -7.24 10.09
N ARG A 14 -12.50 -7.16 11.35
CA ARG A 14 -12.16 -8.17 12.38
C ARG A 14 -12.66 -9.57 12.03
N GLU A 15 -13.90 -9.68 11.55
CA GLU A 15 -14.48 -10.96 11.11
C GLU A 15 -13.69 -11.61 9.95
N ARG A 16 -12.92 -10.82 9.20
CA ARG A 16 -12.09 -11.26 8.07
C ARG A 16 -10.63 -11.44 8.45
N GLY A 17 -10.27 -11.35 9.73
CA GLY A 17 -8.92 -11.60 10.23
C GLY A 17 -8.00 -10.39 10.26
N PHE A 18 -8.46 -9.19 9.87
CA PHE A 18 -7.64 -7.98 9.99
C PHE A 18 -7.55 -7.53 11.45
N ASP A 19 -6.34 -7.24 11.90
CA ASP A 19 -6.05 -6.75 13.24
C ASP A 19 -5.77 -5.24 13.29
N ARG A 20 -5.44 -4.63 12.14
CA ARG A 20 -5.12 -3.19 12.01
C ARG A 20 -5.75 -2.55 10.77
N ILE A 21 -5.85 -1.23 10.79
CA ILE A 21 -6.33 -0.40 9.66
C ILE A 21 -5.29 0.66 9.31
N VAL A 22 -5.09 0.92 8.02
CA VAL A 22 -4.31 2.07 7.54
C VAL A 22 -5.24 3.06 6.87
N VAL A 23 -5.27 4.31 7.35
CA VAL A 23 -6.09 5.38 6.77
C VAL A 23 -5.33 6.00 5.59
N LEU A 24 -5.82 5.78 4.37
CA LEU A 24 -5.20 6.23 3.12
C LEU A 24 -5.89 7.45 2.52
N ASP A 25 -5.15 8.22 1.72
CA ASP A 25 -5.62 9.44 1.06
C ASP A 25 -5.09 9.63 -0.38
N GLY A 26 -4.53 8.56 -0.99
CA GLY A 26 -3.97 8.60 -2.35
C GLY A 26 -2.68 9.42 -2.41
N GLU A 27 -1.68 9.02 -1.62
CA GLU A 27 -0.38 9.68 -1.46
C GLU A 27 -0.47 11.17 -1.07
N GLY A 28 -1.55 11.58 -0.40
CA GLY A 28 -1.81 12.97 -0.06
C GLY A 28 -2.69 13.75 -1.03
N ARG A 29 -2.98 13.27 -2.24
CA ARG A 29 -3.71 14.08 -3.24
C ARG A 29 -5.15 14.37 -2.84
N ASN A 30 -5.76 13.52 -2.02
CA ASN A 30 -7.11 13.74 -1.51
C ASN A 30 -7.13 14.39 -0.12
N SER A 31 -5.97 14.59 0.51
CA SER A 31 -5.86 15.29 1.78
C SER A 31 -5.81 16.80 1.58
N ARG A 32 -6.46 17.53 2.50
CA ARG A 32 -6.41 18.99 2.55
C ARG A 32 -4.95 19.47 2.60
N CYS A 33 -4.67 20.58 1.91
CA CYS A 33 -3.40 21.30 1.98
C CYS A 33 -3.70 22.80 2.01
N SER A 34 -3.83 23.38 3.18
CA SER A 34 -4.17 24.80 3.37
C SER A 34 -2.96 25.74 3.16
N GLY A 35 -1.75 25.20 3.11
CA GLY A 35 -0.50 25.92 2.87
C GLY A 35 0.71 25.01 3.06
N SER A 36 1.89 25.60 3.28
CA SER A 36 3.16 24.87 3.44
C SER A 36 3.85 25.10 4.79
N MET A 37 3.22 25.84 5.69
CA MET A 37 3.80 26.14 7.01
C MET A 37 3.36 25.12 8.05
N TYR A 38 4.09 25.05 9.16
CA TYR A 38 3.72 24.28 10.36
C TYR A 38 2.24 24.46 10.75
N SER A 39 1.75 25.70 10.85
CA SER A 39 0.36 25.96 11.27
C SER A 39 -0.67 25.42 10.28
N ASN A 40 -0.34 25.33 8.98
CA ASN A 40 -1.20 24.67 8.00
C ASN A 40 -1.22 23.17 8.23
N GLY A 41 -0.03 22.56 8.34
CA GLY A 41 0.09 21.13 8.64
C GLY A 41 -0.66 20.74 9.90
N TYR A 42 -0.51 21.51 10.98
CA TYR A 42 -1.19 21.29 12.25
C TYR A 42 -2.71 21.27 12.11
N ASN A 43 -3.28 22.28 11.45
CA ASN A 43 -4.72 22.35 11.28
C ASN A 43 -5.25 21.25 10.35
N ASP A 44 -4.54 20.98 9.24
CA ASP A 44 -4.96 19.97 8.27
C ASP A 44 -4.85 18.54 8.86
N GLY A 45 -3.78 18.25 9.60
CA GLY A 45 -3.59 16.96 10.29
C GLY A 45 -4.59 16.75 11.42
N ARG A 46 -4.88 17.81 12.22
CA ARG A 46 -5.91 17.76 13.25
C ARG A 46 -7.30 17.49 12.67
N GLU A 47 -7.66 18.14 11.57
CA GLU A 47 -8.94 17.92 10.88
C GLU A 47 -9.09 16.46 10.41
N LEU A 48 -8.03 15.87 9.85
CA LEU A 48 -8.04 14.46 9.49
C LEU A 48 -8.25 13.57 10.73
N ALA A 49 -7.52 13.83 11.81
CA ALA A 49 -7.60 13.04 13.04
C ALA A 49 -9.00 13.16 13.71
N GLU A 50 -9.60 14.36 13.74
CA GLU A 50 -10.98 14.56 14.20
C GLU A 50 -11.98 13.78 13.34
N TRP A 51 -11.77 13.75 12.02
CA TRP A 51 -12.59 12.93 11.12
C TRP A 51 -12.42 11.43 11.39
N VAL A 52 -11.18 10.94 11.54
CA VAL A 52 -10.91 9.52 11.88
C VAL A 52 -11.58 9.15 13.20
N LEU A 53 -11.46 9.99 14.24
CA LEU A 53 -12.12 9.78 15.53
C LEU A 53 -13.65 9.69 15.38
N SER A 54 -14.24 10.50 14.50
CA SER A 54 -15.69 10.50 14.25
C SER A 54 -16.20 9.21 13.59
N LEU A 55 -15.32 8.41 12.98
CA LEU A 55 -15.67 7.12 12.39
C LEU A 55 -15.90 6.04 13.45
N GLY A 56 -15.48 6.26 14.70
CA GLY A 56 -15.63 5.30 15.79
C GLY A 56 -14.88 3.99 15.53
N ILE A 57 -13.73 4.07 14.85
CA ILE A 57 -12.87 2.90 14.62
C ILE A 57 -12.31 2.48 15.97
N ASP A 58 -12.58 1.25 16.39
CA ASP A 58 -12.13 0.66 17.66
C ASP A 58 -10.98 -0.34 17.49
N MET A 59 -10.44 -0.45 16.27
CA MET A 59 -9.29 -1.28 15.93
C MET A 59 -7.99 -0.47 15.91
N PRO A 60 -6.83 -1.08 16.23
CA PRO A 60 -5.53 -0.44 16.01
C PRO A 60 -5.41 0.18 14.61
N LEU A 61 -4.91 1.42 14.52
CA LEU A 61 -4.83 2.11 13.23
C LEU A 61 -3.58 2.96 13.04
N TYR A 62 -3.18 3.14 11.77
CA TYR A 62 -2.16 4.08 11.34
C TYR A 62 -2.79 5.21 10.53
N ILE A 63 -2.32 6.44 10.76
CA ILE A 63 -2.79 7.64 10.05
C ILE A 63 -1.74 8.08 9.03
N THR A 64 -2.17 8.34 7.80
CA THR A 64 -1.29 8.81 6.72
C THR A 64 -0.59 10.13 7.04
N ILE A 65 0.68 10.22 6.65
CA ILE A 65 1.42 11.47 6.47
C ILE A 65 1.44 11.72 4.95
N PRO A 66 0.71 12.73 4.46
CA PRO A 66 0.49 12.94 3.04
C PRO A 66 1.73 13.51 2.38
N PHE A 67 2.15 12.99 1.23
CA PHE A 67 3.33 13.50 0.52
C PHE A 67 3.00 14.58 -0.52
N TYR A 68 2.00 14.32 -1.37
CA TYR A 68 1.59 15.22 -2.44
C TYR A 68 0.46 16.15 -2.01
N ARG A 69 0.47 17.35 -2.59
CA ARG A 69 -0.63 18.29 -2.62
C ARG A 69 -1.71 17.80 -3.60
N PRO A 70 -2.94 18.33 -3.52
CA PRO A 70 -3.99 18.06 -4.51
C PRO A 70 -3.61 18.40 -5.96
N ASP A 71 -2.69 19.35 -6.17
CA ASP A 71 -2.15 19.71 -7.49
C ASP A 71 -1.00 18.81 -7.96
N GLY A 72 -0.68 17.74 -7.22
CA GLY A 72 0.36 16.77 -7.53
C GLY A 72 1.79 17.24 -7.22
N LYS A 73 1.98 18.45 -6.70
CA LYS A 73 3.29 18.93 -6.24
C LYS A 73 3.58 18.42 -4.84
N GLN A 74 4.86 18.39 -4.47
CA GLN A 74 5.28 18.07 -3.11
C GLN A 74 4.79 19.11 -2.10
N ARG A 75 4.38 18.69 -0.90
CA ARG A 75 3.82 19.60 0.13
C ARG A 75 4.82 20.58 0.72
N ASP A 76 6.02 20.09 1.05
CA ASP A 76 7.06 20.85 1.74
C ASP A 76 8.45 20.27 1.41
N GLN A 77 9.53 20.92 1.82
CA GLN A 77 10.91 20.55 1.47
C GLN A 77 11.39 19.28 2.19
N THR A 78 11.29 18.14 1.51
CA THR A 78 11.76 16.83 2.01
C THR A 78 13.23 16.53 1.67
N ARG A 79 13.94 17.48 1.06
CA ARG A 79 15.40 17.40 0.83
C ARG A 79 16.22 18.06 1.94
N ALA A 80 15.60 18.94 2.73
CA ALA A 80 16.22 19.51 3.91
C ALA A 80 16.12 18.52 5.08
N SER A 81 16.96 18.67 6.11
CA SER A 81 16.80 17.87 7.32
C SER A 81 15.50 18.26 8.04
N PHE A 82 14.73 17.27 8.49
CA PHE A 82 13.47 17.49 9.22
C PHE A 82 13.65 18.37 10.46
N SER A 83 14.77 18.24 11.18
CA SER A 83 15.08 19.06 12.35
C SER A 83 15.54 20.48 12.02
N SER A 84 15.96 20.73 10.78
CA SER A 84 16.48 22.03 10.33
C SER A 84 15.39 23.02 9.89
N VAL A 85 14.15 22.55 9.73
CA VAL A 85 13.01 23.36 9.29
C VAL A 85 11.97 23.43 10.42
N PRO A 86 12.12 24.35 11.40
CA PRO A 86 11.24 24.42 12.56
C PRO A 86 9.76 24.68 12.16
N ASP A 87 9.53 25.34 11.03
CA ASP A 87 8.20 25.63 10.49
C ASP A 87 7.72 24.60 9.44
N SER A 88 8.24 23.36 9.46
CA SER A 88 7.84 22.35 8.47
C SER A 88 6.36 21.99 8.57
N TYR A 89 5.72 21.90 7.40
CA TYR A 89 4.35 21.38 7.26
C TYR A 89 4.22 19.98 7.87
N TYR A 90 5.18 19.09 7.63
CA TYR A 90 5.12 17.70 8.08
C TYR A 90 5.18 17.59 9.61
N ARG A 91 6.00 18.41 10.27
CA ARG A 91 6.01 18.49 11.73
C ARG A 91 4.65 18.96 12.25
N GLY A 92 4.13 20.03 11.65
CA GLY A 92 2.79 20.51 11.96
C GLY A 92 1.75 19.42 11.82
N TRP A 93 1.76 18.67 10.72
CA TRP A 93 0.83 17.57 10.46
C TRP A 93 0.86 16.51 11.56
N ILE A 94 2.05 16.02 11.92
CA ILE A 94 2.23 15.04 12.98
C ILE A 94 1.68 15.59 14.30
N ASP A 95 2.04 16.80 14.68
CA ASP A 95 1.59 17.44 15.93
C ASP A 95 0.06 17.67 15.94
N GLY A 96 -0.50 18.02 14.79
CA GLY A 96 -1.94 18.19 14.60
C GLY A 96 -2.71 16.89 14.83
N VAL A 97 -2.22 15.79 14.25
CA VAL A 97 -2.79 14.46 14.48
C VAL A 97 -2.67 14.06 15.94
N LEU A 98 -1.48 14.21 16.55
CA LEU A 98 -1.23 13.87 17.96
C LEU A 98 -2.00 14.76 18.95
N SER A 99 -2.48 15.93 18.52
CA SER A 99 -3.31 16.80 19.37
C SER A 99 -4.71 16.26 19.61
N VAL A 100 -5.14 15.26 18.83
CA VAL A 100 -6.42 14.56 18.98
C VAL A 100 -6.17 13.23 19.68
N ASN A 101 -6.85 13.01 20.81
CA ASN A 101 -6.70 11.75 21.54
C ASN A 101 -7.44 10.60 20.83
N ILE A 102 -6.70 9.80 20.06
CA ILE A 102 -7.18 8.58 19.40
C ILE A 102 -6.52 7.39 20.09
N ASP A 103 -7.20 6.80 21.08
CA ASP A 103 -6.63 5.82 22.02
C ASP A 103 -6.03 4.56 21.34
N ASN A 104 -6.52 4.20 20.16
CA ASN A 104 -6.11 3.05 19.37
C ASN A 104 -5.15 3.37 18.22
N MET A 105 -4.67 4.61 18.10
CA MET A 105 -3.64 4.96 17.14
C MET A 105 -2.32 4.28 17.50
N LYS A 106 -1.72 3.58 16.52
CA LYS A 106 -0.41 2.92 16.65
C LYS A 106 0.74 3.76 16.10
N GLY A 107 0.43 4.58 15.10
CA GLY A 107 1.41 5.48 14.53
C GLY A 107 1.00 5.99 13.16
N PHE A 108 2.00 6.17 12.30
CA PHE A 108 1.85 6.86 11.04
C PHE A 108 2.23 5.99 9.84
N TYR A 109 1.58 6.26 8.71
CA TYR A 109 1.93 5.71 7.41
C TYR A 109 2.58 6.79 6.53
N TRP A 110 3.81 6.57 6.08
CA TRP A 110 4.46 7.48 5.13
C TRP A 110 3.93 7.24 3.72
N SER A 111 3.14 8.19 3.19
CA SER A 111 2.32 7.96 1.99
C SER A 111 3.07 8.05 0.67
N TYR A 112 4.40 8.24 0.65
CA TYR A 112 5.14 8.32 -0.60
C TYR A 112 5.60 6.93 -1.02
N GLU A 113 4.91 6.29 -1.96
CA GLU A 113 5.05 4.85 -2.21
C GLU A 113 6.25 4.52 -3.12
N SER A 114 7.09 5.50 -3.49
CA SER A 114 8.19 5.24 -4.41
C SER A 114 9.38 4.54 -3.74
N CYS A 115 9.72 3.32 -4.16
CA CYS A 115 10.95 2.63 -3.74
C CYS A 115 12.24 3.41 -4.08
N LEU A 116 12.16 4.44 -4.93
CA LEU A 116 13.28 5.28 -5.35
C LEU A 116 13.44 6.57 -4.51
N GLN A 117 12.66 6.73 -3.43
CA GLN A 117 12.42 8.04 -2.80
C GLN A 117 13.67 8.83 -2.41
N THR A 118 14.75 8.16 -1.98
CA THR A 118 16.04 8.79 -1.64
C THR A 118 17.16 8.53 -2.64
N GLY A 119 16.89 7.77 -3.71
CA GLY A 119 17.88 7.33 -4.68
C GLY A 119 18.14 8.36 -5.77
N SER A 120 19.20 8.16 -6.56
CA SER A 120 19.61 9.08 -7.63
C SER A 120 18.55 9.31 -8.72
N TYR A 121 17.58 8.39 -8.83
CA TYR A 121 16.53 8.37 -9.85
C TYR A 121 15.19 8.91 -9.37
N GLY A 122 15.00 9.05 -8.05
CA GLY A 122 13.79 9.64 -7.46
C GLY A 122 14.13 10.92 -6.72
N GLY A 123 15.04 10.83 -5.74
CA GLY A 123 15.67 11.95 -5.06
C GLY A 123 14.71 13.00 -4.51
N ASN A 124 13.45 12.65 -4.28
CA ASN A 124 12.44 13.61 -3.81
C ASN A 124 12.58 13.82 -2.30
N VAL A 125 13.06 12.81 -1.59
CA VAL A 125 13.27 12.82 -0.15
C VAL A 125 14.75 12.57 0.13
N SER A 126 15.34 13.21 1.15
CA SER A 126 16.67 12.85 1.63
C SER A 126 16.58 11.77 2.72
N GLN A 127 17.63 10.96 2.85
CA GLN A 127 17.67 9.95 3.92
C GLN A 127 17.64 10.61 5.31
N GLU A 128 18.32 11.75 5.45
CA GLU A 128 18.32 12.55 6.68
C GLU A 128 16.92 13.05 7.05
N PHE A 129 16.08 13.35 6.05
CA PHE A 129 14.69 13.71 6.30
C PHE A 129 13.89 12.53 6.85
N ILE A 130 13.96 11.36 6.22
CA ILE A 130 13.27 10.14 6.69
C ILE A 130 13.72 9.77 8.11
N GLN A 131 15.03 9.79 8.37
CA GLN A 131 15.55 9.58 9.71
C GLN A 131 14.95 10.57 10.72
N GLY A 132 14.91 11.86 10.39
CA GLY A 132 14.36 12.86 11.30
C GLY A 132 12.86 12.71 11.55
N VAL A 133 12.09 12.26 10.56
CA VAL A 133 10.66 11.93 10.72
C VAL A 133 10.52 10.72 11.65
N TYR A 134 11.29 9.66 11.42
CA TYR A 134 11.35 8.47 12.28
C TYR A 134 11.68 8.85 13.72
N ASP A 135 12.80 9.53 13.96
CA ASP A 135 13.26 9.92 15.31
C ASP A 135 12.20 10.76 16.04
N TYR A 136 11.51 11.65 15.31
CA TYR A 136 10.45 12.49 15.87
C TYR A 136 9.23 11.67 16.29
N ILE A 137 8.72 10.81 15.40
CA ILE A 137 7.54 9.97 15.65
C ILE A 137 7.81 8.99 16.81
N HIS A 138 8.99 8.36 16.83
CA HIS A 138 9.40 7.50 17.95
C HIS A 138 9.58 8.25 19.26
N GLY A 139 10.00 9.52 19.21
CA GLY A 139 10.04 10.40 20.38
C GLY A 139 8.67 10.59 21.04
N HIS A 140 7.58 10.37 20.30
CA HIS A 140 6.20 10.36 20.78
C HIS A 140 5.65 8.96 21.09
N GLY A 141 6.49 7.92 21.04
CA GLY A 141 6.11 6.53 21.30
C GLY A 141 5.19 5.93 20.24
N GLN A 142 5.23 6.46 19.02
CA GLN A 142 4.44 6.01 17.88
C GLN A 142 5.31 5.25 16.89
N GLU A 143 4.68 4.39 16.09
CA GLU A 143 5.33 3.63 15.02
C GLU A 143 5.29 4.38 13.67
N LEU A 144 6.18 4.03 12.74
CA LEU A 144 6.22 4.54 11.37
C LEU A 144 6.29 3.38 10.37
N MET A 145 5.29 3.28 9.50
CA MET A 145 5.24 2.24 8.44
C MET A 145 5.31 2.83 7.03
N TRP A 146 5.69 1.99 6.06
CA TRP A 146 5.79 2.35 4.66
C TRP A 146 5.39 1.19 3.73
N ILE A 147 4.76 1.51 2.60
CA ILE A 147 4.27 0.52 1.62
C ILE A 147 4.85 0.89 0.24
N PRO A 148 6.12 0.54 -0.05
CA PRO A 148 6.76 0.93 -1.30
C PRO A 148 6.32 0.09 -2.50
N ALA A 149 5.86 0.77 -3.55
CA ALA A 149 5.66 0.21 -4.87
C ALA A 149 6.97 -0.04 -5.60
N THR A 150 7.18 -1.28 -6.05
CA THR A 150 8.27 -1.62 -6.97
C THR A 150 7.90 -1.31 -8.42
N GLY A 151 6.61 -1.13 -8.71
CA GLY A 151 6.07 -0.98 -10.06
C GLY A 151 6.47 -2.16 -10.96
N ASN A 152 6.71 -1.86 -12.23
CA ASN A 152 7.18 -2.85 -13.21
C ASN A 152 8.69 -3.14 -13.12
N ARG A 153 9.38 -2.86 -12.01
CA ARG A 153 10.83 -3.13 -11.89
C ARG A 153 11.08 -4.57 -11.46
N GLY A 154 11.95 -5.29 -12.18
CA GLY A 154 12.44 -6.61 -11.81
C GLY A 154 13.59 -6.55 -10.79
N VAL A 155 13.93 -7.70 -10.20
CA VAL A 155 14.93 -7.80 -9.13
C VAL A 155 16.30 -7.26 -9.57
N THR A 156 16.67 -7.39 -10.85
CA THR A 156 17.97 -6.87 -11.32
C THR A 156 18.12 -5.36 -11.16
N TYR A 157 17.01 -4.61 -11.17
CA TYR A 157 16.99 -3.19 -10.82
C TYR A 157 16.88 -2.96 -9.32
N LEU A 158 16.05 -3.77 -8.64
CA LEU A 158 15.75 -3.58 -7.22
C LEU A 158 16.94 -3.91 -6.31
N ASP A 159 17.84 -4.79 -6.75
CA ASP A 159 19.06 -5.16 -6.03
C ASP A 159 20.17 -4.07 -6.13
N ASP A 160 19.93 -3.02 -6.92
CA ASP A 160 20.85 -1.89 -7.02
C ASP A 160 20.50 -0.81 -5.98
N PRO A 161 21.33 -0.59 -4.94
CA PRO A 161 21.04 0.38 -3.89
C PRO A 161 21.07 1.84 -4.37
N SER A 162 21.66 2.11 -5.54
CA SER A 162 21.59 3.44 -6.16
C SER A 162 20.22 3.72 -6.78
N PHE A 163 19.44 2.66 -7.01
CA PHE A 163 18.13 2.68 -7.63
C PHE A 163 17.03 2.49 -6.57
N CYS A 164 16.98 1.32 -5.94
CA CYS A 164 16.01 0.99 -4.91
C CYS A 164 16.56 1.31 -3.52
N THR A 165 15.78 2.02 -2.73
CA THR A 165 16.19 2.54 -1.42
C THR A 165 15.55 1.83 -0.23
N ILE A 166 14.79 0.76 -0.49
CA ILE A 166 14.11 0.01 0.58
C ILE A 166 15.14 -0.55 1.58
N GLN A 167 16.17 -1.24 1.08
CA GLN A 167 17.22 -1.82 1.93
C GLN A 167 17.98 -0.76 2.76
N SER A 168 18.22 0.43 2.22
CA SER A 168 18.97 1.47 2.94
C SER A 168 18.10 2.22 3.96
N LEU A 169 16.78 2.21 3.77
CA LEU A 169 15.81 2.89 4.63
C LEU A 169 15.14 1.97 5.67
N VAL A 170 15.31 0.66 5.57
CA VAL A 170 14.65 -0.34 6.43
C VAL A 170 14.74 -0.05 7.94
N ARG A 171 15.86 0.53 8.39
CA ARG A 171 16.07 0.88 9.81
C ARG A 171 15.26 2.08 10.32
N TYR A 172 14.57 2.79 9.44
CA TYR A 172 13.79 4.00 9.76
C TYR A 172 12.28 3.76 9.63
N PHE A 173 11.85 2.51 9.57
CA PHE A 173 10.45 2.11 9.55
C PHE A 173 10.28 0.88 10.44
N ASP A 174 9.23 0.87 11.26
CA ASP A 174 8.89 -0.31 12.07
C ASP A 174 8.33 -1.44 11.21
N TYR A 175 7.66 -1.10 10.11
CA TYR A 175 7.13 -2.07 9.15
C TYR A 175 7.24 -1.53 7.72
N ILE A 176 7.68 -2.40 6.81
CA ILE A 176 7.69 -2.14 5.36
C ILE A 176 6.93 -3.25 4.64
N PHE A 177 5.89 -2.89 3.88
CA PHE A 177 5.11 -3.82 3.06
C PHE A 177 5.36 -3.54 1.59
N VAL A 178 6.27 -4.29 0.98
CA VAL A 178 6.68 -4.07 -0.41
C VAL A 178 5.53 -4.47 -1.34
N GLN A 179 5.11 -3.58 -2.24
CA GLN A 179 4.16 -3.90 -3.31
C GLN A 179 4.94 -4.49 -4.50
N PRO A 180 4.77 -5.77 -4.86
CA PRO A 180 5.43 -6.34 -6.02
C PRO A 180 4.78 -5.87 -7.33
N ASN A 181 3.58 -5.27 -7.23
CA ASN A 181 2.70 -4.86 -8.32
C ASN A 181 2.53 -5.97 -9.37
N TYR A 182 2.51 -7.24 -8.92
CA TYR A 182 2.33 -8.39 -9.79
C TYR A 182 0.93 -8.34 -10.38
N TYR A 183 -0.11 -8.27 -9.55
CA TYR A 183 -1.52 -8.20 -9.95
C TYR A 183 -1.79 -7.21 -11.09
N GLN A 184 -1.09 -6.07 -11.10
CA GLN A 184 -1.26 -4.95 -12.03
C GLN A 184 -0.39 -4.98 -13.28
N ASN A 185 0.76 -5.66 -13.24
CA ASN A 185 1.73 -5.59 -14.33
C ASN A 185 1.87 -6.94 -15.04
N SER A 186 1.77 -6.91 -16.37
CA SER A 186 2.04 -8.07 -17.23
C SER A 186 3.49 -8.11 -17.75
N ILE A 187 4.24 -7.01 -17.59
CA ILE A 187 5.63 -6.84 -18.06
C ILE A 187 6.47 -6.27 -16.93
N LEU A 188 7.72 -6.75 -16.83
CA LEU A 188 8.78 -6.18 -16.01
C LEU A 188 9.88 -5.54 -16.86
N ASN A 189 10.49 -4.50 -16.32
CA ASN A 189 11.75 -3.93 -16.73
C ASN A 189 12.87 -4.60 -15.93
N GLU A 190 13.86 -5.15 -16.62
CA GLU A 190 15.13 -5.65 -16.09
C GLU A 190 16.26 -4.78 -16.66
N LYS A 191 17.45 -4.82 -16.04
CA LYS A 191 18.60 -4.00 -16.50
C LYS A 191 18.94 -4.15 -17.98
N TYR A 192 18.60 -5.29 -18.59
CA TYR A 192 18.92 -5.65 -19.97
C TYR A 192 17.71 -5.67 -20.92
N GLY A 193 16.53 -5.20 -20.50
CA GLY A 193 15.34 -5.13 -21.34
C GLY A 193 14.04 -5.40 -20.61
N THR A 194 12.96 -5.59 -21.37
CA THR A 194 11.65 -5.95 -20.84
C THR A 194 11.39 -7.44 -20.94
N VAL A 195 10.75 -8.02 -19.93
CA VAL A 195 10.38 -9.44 -19.87
C VAL A 195 8.94 -9.60 -19.38
N PRO A 196 8.21 -10.68 -19.74
CA PRO A 196 6.91 -10.96 -19.16
C PRO A 196 6.99 -11.13 -17.64
N TYR A 197 6.01 -10.59 -16.90
CA TYR A 197 5.92 -10.74 -15.46
C TYR A 197 5.28 -12.08 -15.11
N THR A 198 6.07 -13.15 -15.18
CA THR A 198 5.64 -14.53 -14.91
C THR A 198 5.55 -14.81 -13.40
N TYR A 199 4.95 -15.95 -13.05
CA TYR A 199 4.95 -16.44 -11.66
C TYR A 199 6.37 -16.65 -11.11
N GLN A 200 7.30 -17.15 -11.93
CA GLN A 200 8.72 -17.27 -11.52
C GLN A 200 9.33 -15.91 -11.16
N LYS A 201 8.96 -14.85 -11.88
CA LYS A 201 9.41 -13.49 -11.57
C LYS A 201 8.79 -12.93 -10.29
N LEU A 202 7.58 -13.35 -9.92
CA LEU A 202 7.03 -13.07 -8.60
C LEU A 202 7.82 -13.82 -7.51
N ILE A 203 8.12 -15.10 -7.72
CA ILE A 203 8.96 -15.90 -6.80
C ILE A 203 10.30 -15.19 -6.55
N GLU A 204 10.99 -14.77 -7.61
CA GLU A 204 12.26 -14.02 -7.50
C GLU A 204 12.10 -12.74 -6.64
N LYS A 205 10.98 -12.01 -6.78
CA LYS A 205 10.73 -10.83 -5.94
C LYS A 205 10.43 -11.19 -4.48
N VAL A 206 9.65 -12.25 -4.24
CA VAL A 206 9.35 -12.70 -2.86
C VAL A 206 10.62 -13.17 -2.17
N GLU A 207 11.48 -13.90 -2.87
CA GLU A 207 12.81 -14.29 -2.39
C GLU A 207 13.69 -13.06 -2.11
N TRP A 208 13.67 -12.04 -2.97
CA TRP A 208 14.40 -10.80 -2.71
C TRP A 208 13.88 -10.03 -1.49
N ILE A 209 12.57 -10.04 -1.23
CA ILE A 209 11.97 -9.47 -0.02
C ILE A 209 12.39 -10.27 1.22
N ASP A 210 12.36 -11.61 1.16
CA ASP A 210 12.70 -12.49 2.28
C ASP A 210 14.16 -12.36 2.75
N HIS A 211 15.06 -11.95 1.86
CA HIS A 211 16.45 -11.66 2.22
C HIS A 211 16.63 -10.31 2.97
N MET A 212 15.57 -9.54 3.19
CA MET A 212 15.58 -8.31 3.97
C MET A 212 15.36 -8.58 5.48
N PRO A 213 15.61 -7.59 6.36
CA PRO A 213 15.30 -7.74 7.78
C PRO A 213 13.82 -8.06 8.05
N ASP A 214 13.54 -8.70 9.19
CA ASP A 214 12.23 -9.24 9.56
C ASP A 214 11.06 -8.22 9.60
N ASN A 215 11.36 -6.92 9.64
CA ASN A 215 10.36 -5.87 9.57
C ASN A 215 9.90 -5.56 8.12
N VAL A 216 10.36 -6.32 7.14
CA VAL A 216 9.97 -6.20 5.73
C VAL A 216 9.15 -7.42 5.33
N SER A 217 7.97 -7.16 4.76
CA SER A 217 7.12 -8.18 4.17
C SER A 217 6.47 -7.63 2.90
N ILE A 218 5.33 -8.19 2.51
CA ILE A 218 4.68 -7.95 1.23
C ILE A 218 3.30 -7.33 1.41
N GLU A 219 2.94 -6.43 0.50
CA GLU A 219 1.55 -6.01 0.29
C GLU A 219 0.89 -6.91 -0.75
N MET A 220 -0.26 -7.47 -0.40
CA MET A 220 -1.07 -8.36 -1.22
C MET A 220 -2.18 -7.58 -1.91
N GLU A 221 -2.08 -7.49 -3.23
CA GLU A 221 -3.03 -6.73 -4.04
C GLU A 221 -4.08 -7.63 -4.70
N VAL A 222 -5.34 -7.25 -4.58
CA VAL A 222 -6.46 -7.86 -5.30
C VAL A 222 -7.64 -6.91 -5.31
N ASP A 223 -8.37 -6.72 -6.41
CA ASP A 223 -9.40 -5.68 -6.47
C ASP A 223 -10.76 -6.20 -6.94
N ARG A 224 -11.72 -5.30 -7.22
CA ARG A 224 -13.08 -5.71 -7.60
C ARG A 224 -13.14 -6.43 -8.95
N SER A 225 -12.04 -6.51 -9.71
CA SER A 225 -11.95 -7.31 -10.94
C SER A 225 -12.19 -8.80 -10.71
N ILE A 226 -12.03 -9.30 -9.49
CA ILE A 226 -12.36 -10.69 -9.15
C ILE A 226 -13.87 -10.95 -8.96
N LEU A 227 -14.65 -9.89 -8.74
CA LEU A 227 -16.07 -10.00 -8.42
C LEU A 227 -16.88 -10.09 -9.71
N TYR A 228 -17.32 -11.30 -10.06
CA TYR A 228 -18.14 -11.52 -11.26
C TYR A 228 -19.34 -10.57 -11.34
N ASP A 229 -20.06 -10.40 -10.23
CA ASP A 229 -21.23 -9.53 -10.14
C ASP A 229 -20.93 -8.05 -10.42
N TYR A 230 -19.72 -7.59 -10.08
CA TYR A 230 -19.26 -6.24 -10.42
C TYR A 230 -18.96 -6.18 -11.93
N ILE A 231 -18.06 -7.04 -12.40
CA ILE A 231 -17.61 -7.07 -13.79
C ILE A 231 -18.76 -7.28 -14.78
N SER A 232 -19.72 -8.16 -14.50
CA SER A 232 -20.86 -8.45 -15.38
C SER A 232 -21.88 -7.32 -15.46
N ARG A 233 -21.86 -6.38 -14.51
CA ARG A 233 -22.81 -5.25 -14.50
C ARG A 233 -22.16 -3.98 -15.00
N THR A 234 -20.89 -3.76 -14.68
CA THR A 234 -20.17 -2.54 -15.01
C THR A 234 -19.39 -2.65 -16.31
N HIS A 235 -18.92 -3.85 -16.66
CA HIS A 235 -17.89 -4.08 -17.67
C HIS A 235 -16.66 -3.17 -17.47
N MET A 236 -16.27 -2.97 -16.21
CA MET A 236 -15.11 -2.17 -15.83
C MET A 236 -14.18 -3.02 -14.96
N GLU A 237 -12.95 -3.21 -15.41
CA GLU A 237 -11.83 -3.62 -14.57
C GLU A 237 -11.34 -2.47 -13.67
N GLU A 238 -10.53 -2.82 -12.67
CA GLU A 238 -9.77 -1.84 -11.88
C GLU A 238 -8.29 -1.91 -12.24
N ASN A 239 -7.42 -2.39 -11.36
CA ASN A 239 -5.99 -2.44 -11.53
C ASN A 239 -5.49 -3.78 -12.11
N PHE A 240 -6.36 -4.73 -12.48
CA PHE A 240 -5.91 -6.02 -13.00
C PHE A 240 -5.12 -5.87 -14.30
N ARG A 241 -3.99 -6.58 -14.41
CA ARG A 241 -2.99 -6.44 -15.49
C ARG A 241 -3.47 -6.66 -16.93
N GLU A 242 -4.67 -7.20 -17.11
CA GLU A 242 -5.25 -7.48 -18.41
C GLU A 242 -6.57 -6.74 -18.55
N SER A 243 -6.69 -5.98 -19.64
CA SER A 243 -7.90 -5.21 -19.88
C SER A 243 -9.06 -6.11 -20.29
N LEU A 244 -10.25 -5.79 -19.78
CA LEU A 244 -11.45 -6.56 -20.06
C LEU A 244 -11.80 -6.54 -21.56
N ILE A 245 -11.61 -5.40 -22.23
CA ILE A 245 -11.90 -5.26 -23.66
C ILE A 245 -10.91 -6.03 -24.53
N GLU A 246 -9.64 -6.07 -24.15
CA GLU A 246 -8.59 -6.80 -24.88
C GLU A 246 -8.85 -8.31 -24.79
N ARG A 247 -9.24 -8.78 -23.61
CA ARG A 247 -9.53 -10.19 -23.35
C ARG A 247 -10.85 -10.67 -23.94
N CYS A 248 -11.95 -9.97 -23.64
CA CYS A 248 -13.30 -10.44 -23.98
C CYS A 248 -13.85 -9.85 -25.27
N GLY A 249 -13.15 -8.89 -25.88
CA GLY A 249 -13.69 -8.08 -26.95
C GLY A 249 -14.91 -7.25 -26.51
N PRO A 250 -15.52 -6.50 -27.44
CA PRO A 250 -16.59 -5.54 -27.12
C PRO A 250 -17.94 -6.18 -26.73
N ARG A 251 -18.04 -7.52 -26.78
CA ARG A 251 -19.30 -8.24 -26.56
C ARG A 251 -19.46 -8.77 -25.13
N PHE A 252 -18.39 -8.82 -24.35
CA PHE A 252 -18.40 -9.24 -22.93
C PHE A 252 -19.27 -10.49 -22.68
N THR A 253 -19.00 -11.58 -23.39
CA THR A 253 -19.79 -12.81 -23.22
C THR A 253 -19.68 -13.34 -21.80
N ARG A 254 -20.76 -13.95 -21.31
CA ARG A 254 -20.81 -14.51 -19.95
C ARG A 254 -19.64 -15.43 -19.66
N GLU A 255 -19.32 -16.32 -20.59
CA GLU A 255 -18.23 -17.29 -20.46
C GLU A 255 -16.88 -16.57 -20.32
N CYS A 256 -16.66 -15.50 -21.08
CA CYS A 256 -15.41 -14.73 -20.98
C CYS A 256 -15.30 -13.98 -19.66
N LEU A 257 -16.38 -13.35 -19.19
CA LEU A 257 -16.38 -12.63 -17.91
C LEU A 257 -16.13 -13.58 -16.72
N ILE A 258 -16.72 -14.78 -16.76
CA ILE A 258 -16.43 -15.83 -15.77
C ILE A 258 -14.93 -16.16 -15.78
N GLN A 259 -14.36 -16.43 -16.96
CA GLN A 259 -12.95 -16.78 -17.06
C GLN A 259 -12.04 -15.61 -16.65
N TYR A 260 -12.36 -14.38 -17.03
CA TYR A 260 -11.62 -13.18 -16.63
C TYR A 260 -11.53 -13.05 -15.11
N THR A 261 -12.67 -13.13 -14.42
CA THR A 261 -12.69 -13.06 -12.95
C THR A 261 -11.99 -14.25 -12.30
N TYR A 262 -12.01 -15.43 -12.91
CA TYR A 262 -11.26 -16.59 -12.44
C TYR A 262 -9.74 -16.36 -12.53
N ASP A 263 -9.26 -15.88 -13.66
CA ASP A 263 -7.84 -15.58 -13.86
C ASP A 263 -7.34 -14.47 -12.92
N ALA A 264 -8.16 -13.46 -12.68
CA ALA A 264 -7.85 -12.43 -11.68
C ALA A 264 -7.67 -13.03 -10.27
N LYS A 265 -8.52 -13.99 -9.88
CA LYS A 265 -8.39 -14.73 -8.61
C LYS A 265 -7.14 -15.60 -8.57
N GLU A 266 -6.84 -16.31 -9.65
CA GLU A 266 -5.62 -17.14 -9.75
C GLU A 266 -4.36 -16.29 -9.60
N ILE A 267 -4.32 -15.14 -10.28
CA ILE A 267 -3.22 -14.19 -10.19
C ILE A 267 -3.08 -13.59 -8.79
N ALA A 268 -4.18 -13.22 -8.12
CA ALA A 268 -4.13 -12.77 -6.74
C ALA A 268 -3.66 -13.88 -5.78
N PHE A 269 -4.09 -15.13 -6.01
CA PHE A 269 -3.68 -16.29 -5.23
C PHE A 269 -2.19 -16.61 -5.37
N HIS A 270 -1.55 -16.23 -6.48
CA HIS A 270 -0.11 -16.40 -6.66
C HIS A 270 0.72 -15.72 -5.57
N TYR A 271 0.25 -14.64 -4.94
CA TYR A 271 0.95 -14.04 -3.80
C TYR A 271 1.08 -15.00 -2.62
N LEU A 272 0.00 -15.70 -2.25
CA LEU A 272 0.04 -16.74 -1.20
C LEU A 272 0.94 -17.89 -1.62
N LYS A 273 0.76 -18.35 -2.86
CA LYS A 273 1.51 -19.48 -3.39
C LYS A 273 3.02 -19.18 -3.40
N ALA A 274 3.43 -18.01 -3.86
CA ALA A 274 4.85 -17.60 -3.90
C ALA A 274 5.45 -17.50 -2.49
N GLN A 275 4.71 -16.96 -1.51
CA GLN A 275 5.13 -16.98 -0.11
C GLN A 275 5.33 -18.41 0.38
N LYS A 276 4.38 -19.32 0.15
CA LYS A 276 4.51 -20.72 0.55
C LYS A 276 5.67 -21.44 -0.14
N ASP A 277 5.87 -21.20 -1.43
CA ASP A 277 6.93 -21.85 -2.21
C ASP A 277 8.34 -21.39 -1.76
N ILE A 278 8.48 -20.15 -1.25
CA ILE A 278 9.75 -19.60 -0.74
C ILE A 278 9.93 -19.84 0.77
N LEU A 279 8.94 -19.47 1.57
CA LEU A 279 9.01 -19.43 3.04
C LEU A 279 8.48 -20.70 3.71
N GLY A 280 7.70 -21.51 2.98
CA GLY A 280 6.89 -22.59 3.56
C GLY A 280 5.67 -22.12 4.35
N LYS A 281 5.49 -20.79 4.54
CA LYS A 281 4.38 -20.16 5.28
C LYS A 281 4.03 -18.78 4.70
N LYS A 282 2.95 -18.16 5.19
CA LYS A 282 2.68 -16.72 4.96
C LYS A 282 3.62 -15.87 5.83
N TYR A 283 3.92 -14.65 5.39
CA TYR A 283 4.50 -13.64 6.29
C TYR A 283 3.56 -13.42 7.49
N GLU A 284 4.14 -13.08 8.63
CA GLU A 284 3.39 -12.84 9.87
C GLU A 284 2.65 -11.50 9.81
N ASP A 285 3.32 -10.46 9.30
CA ASP A 285 2.72 -9.16 9.01
C ASP A 285 2.47 -9.03 7.50
N LEU A 286 1.24 -8.71 7.11
CA LEU A 286 0.81 -8.49 5.74
C LEU A 286 -0.09 -7.25 5.65
N VAL A 287 0.00 -6.52 4.54
CA VAL A 287 -0.98 -5.49 4.18
C VAL A 287 -1.73 -5.94 2.94
N TYR A 288 -3.01 -5.58 2.86
CA TYR A 288 -3.86 -5.94 1.73
C TYR A 288 -4.43 -4.68 1.09
N TYR A 289 -4.15 -4.46 -0.20
CA TYR A 289 -4.89 -3.49 -0.99
C TYR A 289 -6.03 -4.20 -1.72
N PHE A 290 -7.27 -3.77 -1.45
CA PHE A 290 -8.44 -4.39 -2.06
C PHE A 290 -9.57 -3.47 -2.50
N SER A 291 -9.20 -2.28 -2.97
CA SER A 291 -10.16 -1.28 -3.46
C SER A 291 -11.14 -0.89 -2.34
N VAL A 292 -12.45 -0.84 -2.62
CA VAL A 292 -13.46 -0.25 -1.73
C VAL A 292 -14.52 -1.22 -1.23
N ASP A 293 -14.48 -2.50 -1.60
CA ASP A 293 -15.52 -3.50 -1.27
C ASP A 293 -14.90 -4.76 -0.63
N LEU A 294 -15.18 -5.01 0.65
CA LEU A 294 -14.66 -6.15 1.41
C LEU A 294 -15.10 -7.51 0.88
N ARG A 295 -16.10 -7.57 -0.01
CA ARG A 295 -16.43 -8.83 -0.71
C ARG A 295 -15.28 -9.37 -1.54
N VAL A 296 -14.31 -8.52 -1.92
CA VAL A 296 -13.07 -8.98 -2.56
C VAL A 296 -12.33 -9.96 -1.65
N ILE A 297 -12.23 -9.64 -0.36
CA ILE A 297 -11.62 -10.53 0.64
C ILE A 297 -12.45 -11.81 0.81
N ASP A 298 -13.78 -11.71 0.89
CA ASP A 298 -14.65 -12.89 1.00
C ASP A 298 -14.50 -13.85 -0.19
N GLU A 299 -14.41 -13.31 -1.39
CA GLU A 299 -14.25 -14.08 -2.62
C GLU A 299 -12.87 -14.75 -2.68
N MET A 300 -11.80 -14.04 -2.30
CA MET A 300 -10.46 -14.62 -2.23
C MET A 300 -10.31 -15.65 -1.13
N GLU A 301 -10.96 -15.46 0.02
CA GLU A 301 -11.00 -16.43 1.10
C GLU A 301 -11.70 -17.72 0.64
N GLY A 302 -12.86 -17.60 0.00
CA GLY A 302 -13.57 -18.74 -0.59
C GLY A 302 -12.80 -19.43 -1.73
N PHE A 303 -12.02 -18.69 -2.50
CA PHE A 303 -11.15 -19.24 -3.54
C PHE A 303 -9.96 -20.00 -2.95
N SER A 304 -9.23 -19.38 -2.02
CA SER A 304 -7.98 -19.89 -1.43
C SER A 304 -8.21 -21.14 -0.59
N ARG A 305 -9.34 -21.23 0.13
CA ARG A 305 -9.71 -22.42 0.92
C ARG A 305 -9.81 -23.70 0.09
N LYS A 306 -10.11 -23.61 -1.20
CA LYS A 306 -10.13 -24.78 -2.10
C LYS A 306 -8.75 -25.39 -2.29
N PHE A 307 -7.71 -24.62 -2.02
CA PHE A 307 -6.31 -25.02 -2.06
C PHE A 307 -5.72 -25.26 -0.66
N GLY A 308 -6.57 -25.21 0.39
CA GLY A 308 -6.16 -25.44 1.77
C GLY A 308 -5.47 -24.24 2.43
N GLU A 309 -5.67 -23.03 1.90
CA GLU A 309 -5.05 -21.80 2.41
C GLU A 309 -6.11 -20.78 2.85
N GLU A 310 -5.82 -20.03 3.91
CA GLU A 310 -6.57 -18.82 4.30
C GLU A 310 -5.93 -17.61 3.63
N TYR A 311 -6.75 -16.72 3.08
CA TYR A 311 -6.26 -15.56 2.33
C TYR A 311 -5.77 -14.45 3.24
N VAL A 312 -6.56 -14.11 4.25
CA VAL A 312 -6.13 -13.27 5.38
C VAL A 312 -5.63 -14.17 6.49
#